data_AF-A0A2V7B574-F1
#
_entry.id   AF-A0A2V7B574-F1
#
_cell.length_a   1.000
_cell.length_b   1.000
_cell.length_c   1.000
_cell.angle_alpha   90.00
_cell.angle_beta   90.00
_cell.angle_gamma   90.00
#
_symmetry.space_group_name_H-M   'P 1'
#
loop_
_entity.id
_entity.type
_entity.pdbx_description
1 polymer ?
#
loop_
_entity_poly.entity_id
_entity_poly.type
_entity_poly.pdbx_seq_one_letter_code
_entity_poly.pdbx_strand_id
1 'polypeptide(L)'
;MLAGTGTLVGGTSDALQASELAGDIPSLLRGEVLHAVTIGWPDQVASEASLAALDLNVAGINIGADFVMARALAVFGDAGVGTSNIDNLSINGVPVLVTGDPNQTIEVPGGIMVINEQQISSDGATIVNALHAIISGVADVVVASATAGSSGGEAKAVQASY
;
A
#
# COMPACT_ATOMS: atom_id res chain seq x y z
N MET A 1 -4.51 -3.12 -11.47
CA MET A 1 -3.38 -3.08 -10.53
C MET A 1 -2.12 -2.71 -11.29
N LEU A 2 -1.19 -2.01 -10.65
CA LEU A 2 0.09 -1.58 -11.21
C LEU A 2 1.25 -2.05 -10.33
N ALA A 3 2.38 -2.41 -10.95
CA ALA A 3 3.58 -2.94 -10.32
C ALA A 3 3.30 -3.90 -9.14
N GLY A 4 2.74 -5.06 -9.45
CA GLY A 4 2.46 -6.11 -8.47
C GLY A 4 3.42 -7.29 -8.61
N THR A 5 3.92 -7.79 -7.48
CA THR A 5 4.82 -8.96 -7.44
C THR A 5 4.11 -10.25 -7.82
N GLY A 6 2.78 -10.30 -7.64
CA GLY A 6 2.05 -11.56 -7.49
C GLY A 6 2.33 -12.21 -6.13
N THR A 7 1.73 -13.36 -5.89
CA THR A 7 1.85 -14.06 -4.60
C THR A 7 3.11 -14.92 -4.56
N LEU A 8 3.97 -14.66 -3.58
CA LEU A 8 5.05 -15.55 -3.17
C LEU A 8 4.52 -16.51 -2.10
N VAL A 9 4.71 -17.82 -2.28
CA VAL A 9 4.28 -18.84 -1.33
C VAL A 9 5.24 -18.91 -0.13
N GLY A 10 4.70 -18.96 1.08
CA GLY A 10 5.50 -19.01 2.32
C GLY A 10 6.36 -20.27 2.44
N GLY A 11 7.43 -20.18 3.24
CA GLY A 11 8.39 -21.28 3.45
C GLY A 11 9.33 -21.53 2.27
N THR A 12 9.34 -20.67 1.26
CA THR A 12 10.26 -20.70 0.13
C THR A 12 11.38 -19.67 0.32
N SER A 13 12.57 -19.94 -0.22
CA SER A 13 13.64 -18.96 -0.37
C SER A 13 13.59 -18.38 -1.77
N ASP A 14 12.78 -17.35 -1.99
CA ASP A 14 12.53 -16.76 -3.30
C ASP A 14 12.29 -15.24 -3.18
N ALA A 15 12.31 -14.54 -4.31
CA ALA A 15 11.98 -13.13 -4.39
C ALA A 15 11.22 -12.81 -5.68
N LEU A 16 10.09 -12.11 -5.53
CA LEU A 16 9.31 -11.57 -6.64
C LEU A 16 9.41 -10.04 -6.62
N GLN A 17 9.54 -9.42 -7.79
CA GLN A 17 9.60 -7.96 -7.91
C GLN A 17 8.83 -7.47 -9.14
N ALA A 18 8.35 -6.23 -9.06
CA ALA A 18 7.78 -5.51 -10.18
C ALA A 18 8.14 -4.01 -10.06
N SER A 19 8.49 -3.39 -11.17
CA SER A 19 8.77 -1.95 -11.20
C SER A 19 8.36 -1.31 -12.52
N GLU A 20 7.97 -0.05 -12.46
CA GLU A 20 7.60 0.77 -13.61
C GLU A 20 8.10 2.20 -13.40
N LEU A 21 8.64 2.84 -14.45
CA LEU A 21 9.07 4.24 -14.35
C LEU A 21 7.89 5.20 -14.18
N ALA A 22 6.76 4.85 -14.76
CA ALA A 22 5.49 5.56 -14.62
C ALA A 22 4.36 4.54 -14.75
N GLY A 23 3.29 4.75 -13.98
CA GLY A 23 2.09 3.93 -14.02
C GLY A 23 0.86 4.83 -14.02
N ASP A 24 -0.14 4.47 -14.82
CA ASP A 24 -1.39 5.20 -14.91
C ASP A 24 -2.61 4.27 -14.91
N ILE A 25 -3.68 4.75 -14.30
CA ILE A 25 -5.04 4.24 -14.47
C ILE A 25 -5.83 5.41 -15.07
N PRO A 26 -6.28 5.33 -16.33
CA PRO A 26 -6.93 6.43 -17.02
C PRO A 26 -8.03 7.08 -16.17
N SER A 27 -7.99 8.41 -16.06
CA SER A 27 -8.92 9.24 -15.27
C SER A 27 -8.94 9.02 -13.75
N LEU A 28 -8.09 8.16 -13.20
CA LEU A 28 -8.05 7.86 -11.78
C LEU A 28 -6.70 8.18 -11.15
N LEU A 29 -5.61 7.65 -11.68
CA LEU A 29 -4.32 7.71 -11.00
C LEU A 29 -3.17 7.86 -11.99
N ARG A 30 -2.17 8.64 -11.58
CA ARG A 30 -0.82 8.61 -12.12
C ARG A 30 0.18 8.50 -10.97
N GLY A 31 1.27 7.79 -11.21
CA GLY A 31 2.42 7.71 -10.32
C GLY A 31 3.71 7.50 -11.11
N GLU A 32 4.83 7.75 -10.45
CA GLU A 32 6.17 7.57 -11.02
C GLU A 32 7.00 6.64 -10.13
N VAL A 33 8.00 5.98 -10.71
CA VAL A 33 8.94 5.10 -9.99
C VAL A 33 8.21 4.08 -9.09
N LEU A 34 7.24 3.39 -9.67
CA LEU A 34 6.50 2.33 -8.97
C LEU A 34 7.46 1.17 -8.72
N HIS A 35 7.44 0.64 -7.51
CA HIS A 35 8.28 -0.48 -7.09
C HIS A 35 7.51 -1.37 -6.12
N ALA A 36 7.68 -2.68 -6.26
CA ALA A 36 7.18 -3.66 -5.33
C ALA A 36 8.14 -4.85 -5.27
N VAL A 37 8.37 -5.37 -4.08
CA VAL A 37 9.16 -6.59 -3.87
C VAL A 37 8.59 -7.40 -2.70
N THR A 38 8.61 -8.71 -2.86
CA THR A 38 8.30 -9.67 -1.81
C THR A 38 9.43 -10.68 -1.77
N ILE A 39 10.03 -10.87 -0.59
CA ILE A 39 11.12 -11.80 -0.35
C ILE A 39 10.67 -12.80 0.70
N GLY A 40 10.83 -14.08 0.39
CA GLY A 40 10.59 -15.19 1.29
C GLY A 40 11.89 -15.83 1.79
N TRP A 41 11.86 -16.26 3.03
CA TRP A 41 12.81 -17.17 3.66
C TRP A 41 12.02 -18.33 4.29
N PRO A 42 12.70 -19.41 4.74
CA PRO A 42 12.04 -20.53 5.40
C PRO A 42 11.24 -20.15 6.67
N ASP A 43 11.62 -19.05 7.32
CA ASP A 43 11.12 -18.60 8.61
C ASP A 43 10.52 -17.19 8.61
N GLN A 44 10.54 -16.47 7.47
CA GLN A 44 10.00 -15.12 7.40
C GLN A 44 9.62 -14.71 5.98
N VAL A 45 8.71 -13.75 5.88
CA VAL A 45 8.36 -13.07 4.63
C VAL A 45 8.42 -11.57 4.86
N ALA A 46 9.02 -10.84 3.92
CA ALA A 46 9.02 -9.39 3.91
C ALA A 46 8.50 -8.88 2.56
N SER A 47 7.59 -7.90 2.60
CA SER A 47 7.02 -7.26 1.43
C SER A 47 7.14 -5.75 1.55
N GLU A 48 7.43 -5.08 0.45
CA GLU A 48 7.34 -3.62 0.36
C GLU A 48 6.77 -3.20 -1.00
N ALA A 49 6.02 -2.10 -0.99
CA ALA A 49 5.57 -1.42 -2.19
C ALA A 49 5.76 0.09 -2.02
N SER A 50 6.09 0.78 -3.11
CA SER A 50 6.21 2.22 -3.12
C SER A 50 5.95 2.84 -4.48
N LEU A 51 5.65 4.12 -4.48
CA LEU A 51 5.71 4.97 -5.66
C LEU A 51 6.03 6.42 -5.28
N ALA A 52 6.56 7.16 -6.24
CA ALA A 52 6.80 8.59 -6.16
C ALA A 52 5.74 9.36 -6.96
N ALA A 53 5.59 10.65 -6.64
CA ALA A 53 4.73 11.58 -7.37
C ALA A 53 3.30 11.04 -7.60
N LEU A 54 2.63 10.66 -6.51
CA LEU A 54 1.23 10.24 -6.55
C LEU A 54 0.35 11.41 -6.98
N ASP A 55 -0.48 11.17 -7.99
CA ASP A 55 -1.62 12.01 -8.35
C ASP A 55 -2.85 11.12 -8.53
N LEU A 56 -3.67 11.03 -7.48
CA LEU A 56 -4.94 10.29 -7.46
C LEU A 56 -6.10 11.28 -7.55
N ASN A 57 -6.92 11.17 -8.59
CA ASN A 57 -8.18 11.87 -8.72
C ASN A 57 -9.35 10.89 -8.62
N VAL A 58 -10.06 10.91 -7.49
CA VAL A 58 -11.21 10.04 -7.26
C VAL A 58 -12.44 10.90 -6.94
N ALA A 59 -13.50 10.78 -7.75
CA ALA A 59 -14.71 11.60 -7.62
C ALA A 59 -14.45 13.13 -7.61
N GLY A 60 -13.39 13.60 -8.28
CA GLY A 60 -12.98 15.00 -8.26
C GLY A 60 -12.19 15.43 -7.00
N ILE A 61 -11.92 14.50 -6.09
CA ILE A 61 -11.02 14.70 -4.95
C ILE A 61 -9.61 14.37 -5.44
N ASN A 62 -8.73 15.36 -5.39
CA ASN A 62 -7.32 15.16 -5.68
C ASN A 62 -6.58 14.77 -4.39
N ILE A 63 -5.86 13.65 -4.43
CA ILE A 63 -5.00 13.16 -3.35
C ILE A 63 -3.60 13.06 -3.94
N GLY A 64 -2.68 13.86 -3.40
CA GLY A 64 -1.30 13.94 -3.87
C GLY A 64 -0.31 13.61 -2.76
N ALA A 65 0.82 12.99 -3.12
CA ALA A 65 1.94 12.75 -2.22
C ALA A 65 3.25 12.62 -3.03
N ASP A 66 4.36 13.11 -2.48
CA ASP A 66 5.65 13.03 -3.16
C ASP A 66 6.21 11.60 -3.13
N PHE A 67 5.95 10.88 -2.04
CA PHE A 67 6.34 9.50 -1.86
C PHE A 67 5.34 8.77 -0.98
N VAL A 68 5.03 7.52 -1.35
CA VAL A 68 4.14 6.63 -0.60
C VAL A 68 4.76 5.25 -0.57
N MET A 69 4.86 4.66 0.62
CA MET A 69 5.45 3.34 0.81
C MET A 69 4.78 2.59 1.96
N ALA A 70 4.61 1.29 1.76
CA ALA A 70 4.18 0.32 2.77
C ALA A 70 5.21 -0.80 2.89
N ARG A 71 5.43 -1.28 4.11
CA ARG A 71 6.24 -2.47 4.41
C ARG A 71 5.52 -3.36 5.40
N ALA A 72 5.55 -4.66 5.13
CA ALA A 72 5.06 -5.72 5.99
C ALA A 72 6.17 -6.75 6.22
N LEU A 73 6.37 -7.17 7.48
CA LEU A 73 7.26 -8.23 7.87
C LEU A 73 6.51 -9.21 8.77
N ALA A 74 6.60 -10.49 8.43
CA ALA A 74 6.14 -11.58 9.26
C ALA A 74 7.29 -12.55 9.50
N VAL A 75 7.73 -12.66 10.76
CA VAL A 75 8.62 -13.73 11.22
C VAL A 75 7.74 -14.82 11.83
N PHE A 76 7.93 -16.07 11.41
CA PHE A 76 6.98 -17.14 11.69
C PHE A 76 6.99 -17.50 13.18
N GLY A 77 5.85 -17.30 13.84
CA GLY A 77 5.69 -17.52 15.29
C GLY A 77 5.83 -16.24 16.12
N ASP A 78 6.21 -15.12 15.52
CA ASP A 78 6.28 -13.81 16.17
C ASP A 78 5.11 -12.90 15.77
N ALA A 79 4.98 -11.78 16.46
CA ALA A 79 4.06 -10.72 16.07
C ALA A 79 4.50 -10.08 14.74
N GLY A 80 3.52 -9.79 13.89
CA GLY A 80 3.74 -9.09 12.64
C GLY A 80 4.18 -7.64 12.83
N VAL A 81 4.90 -7.10 11.85
CA VAL A 81 5.39 -5.71 11.87
C VAL A 81 4.97 -5.00 10.58
N GLY A 82 4.26 -3.88 10.74
CA GLY A 82 3.84 -3.04 9.64
C GLY A 82 4.33 -1.60 9.79
N THR A 83 4.75 -0.98 8.68
CA THR A 83 5.15 0.43 8.65
C THR A 83 4.77 1.08 7.32
N SER A 84 4.44 2.38 7.35
CA SER A 84 4.30 3.19 6.14
C SER A 84 5.14 4.46 6.20
N ASN A 85 5.63 4.92 5.06
CA ASN A 85 6.28 6.22 4.89
C ASN A 85 5.51 7.01 3.82
N ILE A 86 5.09 8.22 4.17
CA ILE A 86 4.26 9.06 3.29
C ILE A 86 4.77 10.50 3.42
N ASP A 87 5.24 11.05 2.31
CA ASP A 87 5.82 12.39 2.27
C ASP A 87 4.88 13.36 1.54
N ASN A 88 4.70 14.54 2.14
CA ASN A 88 3.93 15.66 1.58
C ASN A 88 2.50 15.29 1.12
N LEU A 89 1.81 14.45 1.90
CA LEU A 89 0.41 14.11 1.64
C LEU A 89 -0.46 15.38 1.63
N SER A 90 -1.30 15.51 0.61
CA SER A 90 -2.29 16.56 0.50
C SER A 90 -3.59 16.05 -0.09
N ILE A 91 -4.69 16.70 0.29
CA ILE A 91 -6.03 16.46 -0.26
C ILE A 91 -6.56 17.80 -0.76
N ASN A 92 -6.88 17.88 -2.05
CA ASN A 92 -7.28 19.10 -2.75
C ASN A 92 -6.30 20.27 -2.53
N GLY A 93 -4.99 19.96 -2.48
CA GLY A 93 -3.91 20.92 -2.23
C GLY A 93 -3.76 21.36 -0.78
N VAL A 94 -4.57 20.85 0.15
CA VAL A 94 -4.44 21.11 1.60
C VAL A 94 -3.56 20.02 2.21
N PRO A 95 -2.43 20.37 2.87
CA PRO A 95 -1.58 19.39 3.52
C PRO A 95 -2.31 18.59 4.61
N VAL A 96 -2.05 17.29 4.66
CA VAL A 96 -2.55 16.37 5.69
C VAL A 96 -1.39 15.95 6.58
N LEU A 97 -1.55 16.10 7.89
CA LEU A 97 -0.57 15.61 8.86
C LEU A 97 -0.66 14.08 8.95
N VAL A 98 0.43 13.39 8.65
CA VAL A 98 0.58 11.95 8.89
C VAL A 98 1.14 11.75 10.30
N THR A 99 0.36 11.15 11.20
CA THR A 99 0.78 11.00 12.61
C THR A 99 1.77 9.86 12.81
N GLY A 100 1.76 8.88 11.89
CA GLY A 100 2.50 7.63 12.01
C GLY A 100 1.76 6.56 12.79
N ASP A 101 0.63 6.88 13.43
CA ASP A 101 -0.22 5.89 14.07
C ASP A 101 -0.88 4.99 13.02
N PRO A 102 -1.05 3.69 13.30
CA PRO A 102 -1.77 2.79 12.41
C PRO A 102 -3.26 3.17 12.35
N ASN A 103 -3.84 3.05 11.15
CA ASN A 103 -5.25 3.25 10.85
C ASN A 103 -5.74 4.69 11.13
N GLN A 104 -4.92 5.69 10.82
CA GLN A 104 -5.33 7.09 10.89
C GLN A 104 -6.41 7.36 9.83
N THR A 105 -7.55 7.94 10.22
CA THR A 105 -8.65 8.21 9.29
C THR A 105 -8.84 9.70 9.01
N ILE A 106 -9.17 10.01 7.77
CA ILE A 106 -9.55 11.35 7.30
C ILE A 106 -10.86 11.24 6.52
N GLU A 107 -11.86 12.01 6.91
CA GLU A 107 -13.11 12.09 6.15
C GLU A 107 -12.88 12.87 4.84
N VAL A 108 -13.46 12.36 3.75
CA VAL A 108 -13.46 13.01 2.45
C VAL A 108 -14.87 13.01 1.87
N PRO A 109 -15.22 13.92 0.93
CA PRO A 109 -16.56 13.92 0.35
C PRO A 109 -16.96 12.56 -0.22
N GLY A 110 -18.05 11.97 0.28
CA GLY A 110 -18.56 10.68 -0.19
C GLY A 110 -17.80 9.44 0.28
N GLY A 111 -16.85 9.59 1.21
CA GLY A 111 -16.01 8.46 1.62
C GLY A 111 -15.05 8.73 2.77
N ILE A 112 -14.05 7.85 2.86
CA ILE A 112 -12.99 7.92 3.87
C ILE A 112 -11.65 7.64 3.22
N MET A 113 -10.62 8.27 3.77
CA MET A 113 -9.22 7.97 3.51
C MET A 113 -8.62 7.36 4.78
N VAL A 114 -8.07 6.16 4.68
CA VAL A 114 -7.29 5.52 5.74
C VAL A 114 -5.81 5.62 5.40
N ILE A 115 -5.04 6.16 6.34
CA ILE A 115 -3.59 6.36 6.25
C ILE A 115 -2.93 5.34 7.18
N ASN A 116 -1.86 4.71 6.69
CA ASN A 116 -1.15 3.66 7.41
C ASN A 116 -2.11 2.57 7.90
N GLU A 117 -2.97 2.08 7.01
CA GLU A 117 -3.93 1.03 7.35
C GLU A 117 -3.14 -0.26 7.60
N GLN A 118 -3.27 -0.80 8.82
CA GLN A 118 -2.57 -2.01 9.24
C GLN A 118 -3.56 -3.01 9.81
N GLN A 119 -3.47 -4.24 9.30
CA GLN A 119 -4.17 -5.40 9.82
C GLN A 119 -3.13 -6.46 10.18
N ILE A 120 -3.01 -6.76 11.48
CA ILE A 120 -2.09 -7.77 12.00
C ILE A 120 -2.93 -8.84 12.70
N SER A 121 -2.90 -10.06 12.18
CA SER A 121 -3.60 -11.22 12.75
C SER A 121 -2.81 -11.83 13.91
N SER A 122 -3.48 -12.72 14.66
CA SER A 122 -2.88 -13.39 15.82
C SER A 122 -1.70 -14.31 15.49
N ASP A 123 -1.61 -14.78 14.25
CA ASP A 123 -0.51 -15.61 13.72
C ASP A 123 0.60 -14.78 13.05
N GLY A 124 0.57 -13.45 13.20
CA GLY A 124 1.59 -12.54 12.68
C GLY A 124 1.45 -12.17 11.21
N ALA A 125 0.41 -12.67 10.51
CA ALA A 125 0.14 -12.22 9.15
C ALA A 125 -0.21 -10.72 9.18
N THR A 126 0.44 -9.97 8.31
CA THR A 126 0.45 -8.52 8.31
C THR A 126 0.08 -8.03 6.92
N ILE A 127 -0.91 -7.15 6.87
CA ILE A 127 -1.28 -6.36 5.69
C ILE A 127 -1.07 -4.90 6.05
N VAL A 128 -0.36 -4.17 5.20
CA VAL A 128 -0.17 -2.73 5.31
C VAL A 128 -0.54 -2.08 3.99
N ASN A 129 -1.45 -1.11 4.06
CA ASN A 129 -1.72 -0.18 2.98
C ASN A 129 -1.29 1.20 3.44
N ALA A 130 -0.39 1.86 2.71
CA ALA A 130 0.03 3.20 3.08
C ALA A 130 -1.15 4.18 2.97
N LEU A 131 -1.93 4.07 1.91
CA LEU A 131 -3.13 4.87 1.66
C LEU A 131 -4.26 3.97 1.15
N HIS A 132 -5.46 4.14 1.68
CA HIS A 132 -6.67 3.46 1.25
C HIS A 132 -7.83 4.44 1.16
N ALA A 133 -8.21 4.80 -0.07
CA ALA A 133 -9.32 5.71 -0.36
C ALA A 133 -10.56 4.91 -0.76
N ILE A 134 -11.63 5.05 0.03
CA ILE A 134 -12.90 4.36 -0.19
C ILE A 134 -13.97 5.42 -0.44
N ILE A 135 -14.37 5.59 -1.69
CA ILE A 135 -15.43 6.52 -2.10
C ILE A 135 -16.67 5.71 -2.51
N SER A 136 -17.74 5.84 -1.72
CA SER A 136 -18.93 5.00 -1.82
C SER A 136 -19.56 5.07 -3.22
N GLY A 137 -19.64 3.92 -3.89
CA GLY A 137 -20.23 3.80 -5.23
C GLY A 137 -19.39 4.43 -6.35
N VAL A 138 -18.13 4.81 -6.08
CA VAL A 138 -17.23 5.37 -7.09
C VAL A 138 -15.96 4.53 -7.26
N ALA A 139 -15.18 4.35 -6.20
CA ALA A 139 -13.95 3.58 -6.26
C ALA A 139 -13.45 3.19 -4.86
N ASP A 140 -12.73 2.08 -4.81
CA ASP A 140 -11.91 1.63 -3.70
C ASP A 140 -10.48 1.50 -4.23
N VAL A 141 -9.58 2.35 -3.71
CA VAL A 141 -8.21 2.52 -4.20
C VAL A 141 -7.22 2.37 -3.07
N VAL A 142 -6.31 1.41 -3.22
CA VAL A 142 -5.18 1.16 -2.34
C VAL A 142 -3.90 1.58 -3.04
N VAL A 143 -3.10 2.41 -2.37
CA VAL A 143 -1.78 2.84 -2.83
C VAL A 143 -0.72 2.36 -1.85
N ALA A 144 0.30 1.70 -2.42
CA ALA A 144 1.34 0.93 -1.74
C ALA A 144 0.74 -0.07 -0.74
N SER A 145 0.55 -1.31 -1.21
CA SER A 145 0.10 -2.44 -0.40
C SER A 145 1.22 -3.46 -0.25
N ALA A 146 1.42 -3.93 0.98
CA ALA A 146 2.37 -4.98 1.32
C ALA A 146 1.72 -5.99 2.25
N THR A 147 1.82 -7.27 1.90
CA THR A 147 1.32 -8.41 2.69
C THR A 147 2.47 -9.36 3.00
N ALA A 148 2.56 -9.82 4.24
CA ALA A 148 3.51 -10.84 4.68
C ALA A 148 2.86 -11.76 5.71
N GLY A 149 3.11 -13.07 5.61
CA GLY A 149 2.59 -14.05 6.55
C GLY A 149 3.19 -15.44 6.31
N SER A 150 2.86 -16.38 7.20
CA SER A 150 3.32 -17.78 7.10
C SER A 150 2.86 -18.50 5.84
N SER A 151 1.71 -18.10 5.29
CA SER A 151 1.18 -18.61 4.02
C SER A 151 1.84 -17.99 2.79
N GLY A 152 2.52 -16.85 2.93
CA GLY A 152 3.13 -16.14 1.81
C GLY A 152 3.07 -14.62 1.94
N GLY A 153 3.39 -13.94 0.86
CA GLY A 153 3.32 -12.49 0.76
C GLY A 153 3.07 -12.00 -0.65
N GLU A 154 2.72 -10.74 -0.76
CA GLU A 154 2.64 -10.01 -2.02
C GLU A 154 2.77 -8.51 -1.78
N ALA A 155 3.18 -7.79 -2.82
CA ALA A 155 3.26 -6.34 -2.79
C ALA A 155 2.73 -5.74 -4.11
N LYS A 156 2.09 -4.57 -4.02
CA LYS A 156 1.47 -3.87 -5.15
C LYS A 156 1.61 -2.37 -4.96
N ALA A 157 2.15 -1.65 -5.95
CA ALA A 157 2.19 -0.19 -5.88
C ALA A 157 0.79 0.43 -5.92
N VAL A 158 -0.12 -0.09 -6.75
CA VAL A 158 -1.51 0.39 -6.85
C VAL A 158 -2.49 -0.75 -7.11
N GLN A 159 -3.62 -0.74 -6.38
CA GLN A 159 -4.80 -1.57 -6.65
C GLN A 159 -6.05 -0.68 -6.61
N ALA A 160 -6.93 -0.82 -7.61
CA ALA A 160 -8.19 -0.10 -7.67
C ALA A 160 -9.33 -1.03 -8.07
N SER A 161 -10.52 -0.80 -7.53
CA SER A 161 -11.76 -1.50 -7.85
C SER A 161 -12.97 -0.54 -7.88
N TYR A 162 -14.04 -0.93 -8.57
CA TYR A 162 -15.22 -0.11 -8.89
C TYR A 162 -16.52 -0.89 -8.61
#